data_AF-A0A4Q3WIF0-F1
#
_entry.id   AF-A0A4Q3WIF0-F1
#
_cell.length_a   1.000
_cell.length_b   1.000
_cell.length_c   1.000
_cell.angle_alpha   90.00
_cell.angle_beta   90.00
_cell.angle_gamma   90.00
#
_symmetry.space_group_name_H-M   'P 1'
#
loop_
_entity.id
_entity.type
_entity.pdbx_description
1 polymer ?
#
loop_
_entity_poly.entity_id
_entity_poly.type
_entity_poly.pdbx_seq_one_letter_code
_entity_poly.pdbx_strand_id
1 'polypeptide(L)' 'MNTSENSNETSPDVLLIGAGIMSATLGVLLKELWPEVKIELVERLDVPAAESTDAWNNAGTGHA' A
#
# COMPACT_ATOMS: atom_id res chain seq x y z
N MET A 1 2.06 27.59 -24.37
CA MET A 1 2.29 27.77 -22.92
C MET A 1 3.19 26.62 -22.51
N ASN A 2 4.47 26.89 -22.29
CA ASN A 2 5.41 25.88 -21.80
C ASN A 2 5.24 25.80 -20.28
N THR A 3 4.74 24.69 -19.78
CA THR A 3 4.94 24.33 -18.38
C THR A 3 6.12 23.37 -18.31
N SER A 4 7.27 23.95 -18.00
CA SER A 4 8.40 23.24 -17.45
C SER A 4 8.02 22.79 -16.04
N GLU A 5 7.55 21.56 -15.90
CA GLU A 5 7.47 20.87 -14.61
C GLU A 5 8.69 19.95 -14.54
N ASN A 6 9.77 20.48 -13.99
CA ASN A 6 10.96 19.71 -13.65
C ASN A 6 10.84 19.36 -12.18
N SER A 7 10.06 18.32 -11.88
CA SER A 7 10.06 17.67 -10.59
C SER A 7 10.50 16.23 -10.82
N ASN A 8 11.57 15.80 -10.14
CA ASN A 8 11.92 14.39 -10.03
C ASN A 8 10.90 13.70 -9.12
N GLU A 9 9.60 13.82 -9.41
CA GLU A 9 8.56 13.04 -8.77
C GLU A 9 8.67 11.64 -9.37
N THR A 10 9.45 10.78 -8.72
CA THR A 10 9.41 9.36 -9.04
C THR A 10 8.06 8.81 -8.63
N SER A 11 7.09 8.87 -9.55
CA SER A 11 5.79 8.24 -9.39
C SER A 11 5.97 6.76 -9.06
N PRO A 12 5.14 6.19 -8.17
CA PRO A 12 5.19 4.77 -7.88
C PRO A 12 4.76 3.96 -9.11
N ASP A 13 5.34 2.78 -9.28
CA ASP A 13 4.89 1.80 -10.28
C ASP A 13 3.56 1.16 -9.84
N VAL A 14 3.36 1.04 -8.53
CA VAL A 14 2.15 0.48 -7.91
C VAL A 14 1.70 1.37 -6.74
N LEU A 15 0.45 1.82 -6.79
CA LEU A 15 -0.22 2.49 -5.67
C LEU A 15 -1.22 1.54 -5.01
N LEU A 16 -1.03 1.25 -3.73
CA LEU A 16 -1.93 0.43 -2.93
C LEU A 16 -2.75 1.34 -2.02
N ILE A 17 -4.07 1.27 -2.15
CA ILE A 17 -5.02 2.07 -1.35
C ILE A 17 -5.57 1.20 -0.22
N GLY A 18 -5.42 1.67 1.00
CA GLY A 18 -5.71 0.93 2.23
C GLY A 18 -4.48 0.20 2.74
N ALA A 19 -4.06 0.48 3.98
CA ALA A 19 -2.93 -0.14 4.67
C ALA A 19 -3.33 -1.32 5.56
N GLY A 20 -4.41 -2.01 5.20
CA GLY A 20 -4.84 -3.24 5.84
C GLY A 20 -4.00 -4.46 5.41
N ILE A 21 -4.28 -5.60 6.05
CA ILE A 21 -3.52 -6.84 5.85
C ILE A 21 -3.45 -7.30 4.38
N MET A 22 -4.52 -7.11 3.60
CA MET A 22 -4.54 -7.53 2.19
C MET A 22 -3.54 -6.74 1.34
N SER A 23 -3.57 -5.41 1.41
CA SER A 23 -2.66 -4.55 0.65
C SER A 23 -1.22 -4.73 1.12
N ALA A 24 -0.97 -4.83 2.42
CA ALA A 24 0.35 -5.14 2.95
C ALA A 24 0.86 -6.49 2.43
N THR A 25 0.02 -7.53 2.46
CA THR A 25 0.37 -8.86 1.93
C THR A 25 0.69 -8.81 0.45
N LEU A 26 -0.13 -8.13 -0.35
CA LEU A 26 0.11 -7.97 -1.78
C LEU A 26 1.43 -7.22 -2.04
N GLY A 27 1.71 -6.16 -1.28
CA GLY A 27 2.97 -5.41 -1.37
C GLY A 27 4.20 -6.30 -1.09
N VAL A 28 4.11 -7.18 -0.09
CA VAL A 28 5.17 -8.16 0.19
C VAL A 28 5.33 -9.13 -0.99
N LEU A 29 4.25 -9.74 -1.48
CA LEU A 29 4.32 -10.66 -2.62
C LEU A 29 4.91 -10.01 -3.88
N LEU A 30 4.58 -8.74 -4.14
CA LEU A 30 5.13 -7.98 -5.25
C LEU A 30 6.63 -7.74 -5.08
N LYS A 31 7.10 -7.47 -3.85
CA LYS A 31 8.55 -7.32 -3.59
C LYS A 31 9.31 -8.64 -3.67
N GLU A 32 8.70 -9.76 -3.30
CA GLU A 32 9.31 -11.09 -3.49
C GLU A 32 9.45 -11.45 -4.98
N LEU A 33 8.45 -11.13 -5.80
CA LEU A 33 8.46 -11.43 -7.23
C LEU A 33 9.26 -10.42 -8.06
N TRP A 34 9.21 -9.14 -7.69
CA TRP A 34 9.84 -8.03 -8.40
C TRP A 34 10.45 -7.02 -7.42
N PRO A 35 11.68 -7.27 -6.93
CA PRO A 35 12.29 -6.49 -5.85
C PRO A 35 12.45 -4.99 -6.14
N GLU A 36 12.63 -4.63 -7.42
CA GLU A 36 12.90 -3.26 -7.87
C GLU A 36 11.63 -2.39 -7.96
N VAL A 37 10.43 -2.97 -7.91
CA VAL A 37 9.16 -2.25 -8.10
C VAL A 37 8.97 -1.18 -7.02
N LYS A 38 8.64 0.06 -7.40
CA LYS A 38 8.32 1.13 -6.45
C LYS A 38 6.85 1.05 -6.06
N ILE A 39 6.60 0.71 -4.79
CA ILE A 39 5.26 0.60 -4.24
C ILE A 39 5.04 1.76 -3.27
N GLU A 40 3.96 2.50 -3.48
CA GLU A 40 3.43 3.46 -2.51
C GLU A 40 2.14 2.90 -1.91
N LEU A 41 1.98 3.03 -0.60
CA LEU A 41 0.83 2.52 0.13
C LEU A 41 0.22 3.68 0.92
N VAL A 42 -1.05 3.98 0.64
CA VAL A 42 -1.78 5.11 1.21
C VAL A 42 -2.94 4.62 2.07
N GLU A 43 -3.18 5.28 3.19
CA GLU A 43 -4.25 4.96 4.13
C GLU A 43 -4.94 6.25 4.58
N ARG A 44 -6.24 6.16 4.82
CA ARG A 44 -7.07 7.26 5.32
C ARG A 44 -7.01 7.38 6.84
N LEU A 45 -6.97 6.25 7.55
CA LEU A 45 -6.95 6.21 9.01
C LEU A 45 -5.61 6.69 9.58
N ASP A 46 -5.62 7.14 10.83
CA ASP A 46 -4.43 7.68 11.52
C ASP A 46 -3.32 6.64 11.70
N VAL A 47 -3.68 5.35 11.69
CA VAL A 47 -2.74 4.22 11.81
C VAL A 47 -3.07 3.12 10.80
N PRO A 48 -2.06 2.40 10.28
CA PRO A 48 -2.30 1.27 9.38
C PRO A 48 -3.05 0.16 10.09
N ALA A 49 -3.82 -0.61 9.32
CA ALA A 49 -4.60 -1.76 9.79
C ALA A 49 -5.58 -1.47 10.95
N ALA A 50 -5.96 -0.21 11.19
CA ALA A 50 -6.90 0.17 12.26
C ALA A 50 -8.34 -0.37 12.10
N GLU A 51 -8.72 -0.85 10.91
CA GLU A 51 -9.97 -1.59 10.74
C GLU A 51 -9.88 -3.01 11.37
N SER A 52 -10.89 -3.86 11.18
CA SER A 52 -10.86 -5.29 11.56
C SER A 52 -9.73 -6.10 10.90
N THR A 53 -8.81 -5.45 10.18
CA THR A 53 -7.66 -6.00 9.48
C THR A 53 -6.34 -6.00 10.26
N ASP A 54 -6.29 -5.49 11.49
CA ASP A 54 -5.13 -5.69 12.37
C ASP A 54 -4.89 -7.21 12.58
N ALA A 55 -3.64 -7.63 12.71
CA ALA A 55 -3.27 -9.02 12.92
C ALA A 55 -3.95 -9.62 14.17
N TRP A 56 -4.28 -8.79 15.17
CA TRP A 56 -4.99 -9.21 16.37
C TRP A 56 -6.52 -9.24 16.21
N ASN A 57 -7.08 -8.41 15.32
CA ASN A 57 -8.52 -8.28 15.09
C ASN A 57 -9.02 -9.21 13.98
N ASN A 58 -8.15 -9.56 13.02
CA ASN A 58 -8.41 -10.56 12.00
C ASN A 58 -7.92 -11.93 12.49
N ALA A 59 -8.67 -12.56 13.40
CA ALA A 59 -8.38 -13.91 13.92
C ALA A 59 -8.56 -15.04 12.85
N GLY A 60 -8.53 -14.72 11.56
CA GLY A 60 -8.65 -15.67 10.46
C GLY A 60 -10.06 -16.16 10.17
N THR A 61 -11.09 -15.51 10.72
CA THR A 61 -12.49 -15.91 10.53
C THR A 61 -13.13 -15.32 9.28
N GLY A 62 -12.47 -14.38 8.59
CA GLY A 62 -12.95 -13.80 7.33
C GLY A 62 -14.17 -12.88 7.46
N HIS A 63 -14.46 -12.39 8.66
CA HIS A 63 -15.53 -11.41 8.89
C HIS A 63 -14.91 -10.05 9.22
N ALA A 64 -15.24 -9.04 8.40
CA ALA A 64 -14.99 -7.64 8.67
C ALA A 64 -16.23 -7.01 9.29
#